data_AF-A0A1F3XU00-F1
#
_entry.id   AF-A0A1F3XU00-F1
#
_cell.length_a   1.000
_cell.length_b   1.000
_cell.length_c   1.000
_cell.angle_alpha   90.00
_cell.angle_beta   90.00
_cell.angle_gamma   90.00
#
_symmetry.space_group_name_H-M   'P 1'
#
loop_
_entity.id
_entity.type
_entity.pdbx_description
1 polymer ?
#
loop_
_entity_poly.entity_id
_entity_poly.type
_entity_poly.pdbx_seq_one_letter_code
_entity_poly.pdbx_strand_id
1 'polypeptide(L)'
;MFFLPFALAQGRPTIESIEGDKIVVVITATGNRVGSAGTKIDFGDRIKTGPYASAKIRYPDGSKLLIGRATEMEVQENASGTQFNQIHSGEVRGIIKKPKALQSMPQTTAPRFVIRSKAAVMGVRGTDFVYNLQEEAAKAQIHTLDGTVEVAKDEAALMKGEGIPVRKDQFITADQNKVYVPEKFDREAYMKNLVQSEPEFVELIKNDPDAVSDDENLQPEPEKPLPRWRLLVFQVNAMAVKQSGENPGSVYTTEISFNPWIRVFGPFGLRGHFGVFPLKGKLKGDRFTAIEGGVLATLTLFNKVFAEVGPGSQVWLGERSSNNGMILINAGWKFSDYGFIERVFVGVGHYQQNYRGVSNNGMSITTYQRSVDEFKVGIGFHF
;
A
#
# COMPACT_ATOMS: atom_id res chain seq x y z
N MET A 1 -0.19 47.23 10.21
CA MET A 1 0.75 46.61 9.25
C MET A 1 -0.07 46.09 8.10
N PHE A 2 -0.26 46.90 7.05
CA PHE A 2 -1.05 46.53 5.87
C PHE A 2 -0.15 45.72 4.93
N PHE A 3 -0.45 44.44 4.73
CA PHE A 3 0.14 43.67 3.63
C PHE A 3 -0.44 44.23 2.33
N LEU A 4 0.39 44.95 1.57
CA LEU A 4 0.06 45.25 0.18
C LEU A 4 -0.03 43.91 -0.56
N PRO A 5 -1.14 43.63 -1.27
CA PRO A 5 -1.20 42.45 -2.12
C PRO A 5 -0.14 42.62 -3.20
N PHE A 6 0.84 41.72 -3.24
CA PHE A 6 1.70 41.57 -4.40
C PHE A 6 0.80 41.22 -5.58
N ALA A 7 0.48 42.20 -6.41
CA ALA A 7 -0.05 41.97 -7.75
C ALA A 7 1.08 41.31 -8.55
N LEU A 8 1.20 39.99 -8.44
CA LEU A 8 2.01 39.20 -9.36
C LEU A 8 1.51 39.56 -10.76
N ALA A 9 2.39 40.09 -11.61
CA ALA A 9 2.08 40.29 -13.01
C ALA A 9 1.52 38.97 -13.56
N GLN A 10 0.22 38.93 -13.82
CA GLN A 10 -0.47 37.76 -14.34
C GLN A 10 0.04 37.51 -15.76
N GLY A 11 1.12 36.73 -15.85
CA GLY A 11 1.55 36.20 -17.13
C GLY A 11 0.42 35.38 -17.74
N ARG A 12 0.43 35.27 -19.07
CA ARG A 12 -0.49 34.37 -19.77
C ARG A 12 0.24 33.06 -20.06
N PRO A 13 -0.45 31.90 -20.03
CA PRO A 13 0.10 30.67 -20.55
C PRO A 13 0.56 30.85 -22.00
N THR A 14 1.59 30.12 -22.39
CA THR A 14 2.17 30.18 -23.74
C THR A 14 2.39 28.78 -24.29
N ILE A 15 2.12 28.59 -25.59
CA ILE A 15 2.58 27.39 -26.30
C ILE A 15 4.10 27.48 -26.40
N GLU A 16 4.81 26.61 -25.70
CA GLU A 16 6.27 26.53 -25.70
C GLU A 16 6.78 25.79 -26.93
N SER A 17 6.21 24.63 -27.24
CA SER A 17 6.50 23.86 -28.45
C SER A 17 5.27 23.08 -28.93
N ILE A 18 5.31 22.66 -30.18
CA ILE A 18 4.34 21.77 -30.82
C ILE A 18 5.15 20.65 -31.43
N GLU A 19 4.78 19.40 -31.15
CA GLU A 19 5.41 18.22 -31.73
C GLU A 19 4.44 17.50 -32.66
N GLY A 20 5.00 16.77 -33.62
CA GLY A 20 4.24 16.10 -34.67
C GLY A 20 3.82 17.01 -35.81
N ASP A 21 3.15 16.44 -36.81
CA ASP A 21 3.10 17.02 -38.16
C ASP A 21 1.86 17.90 -38.43
N LYS A 22 1.23 18.46 -37.37
CA LYS A 22 -0.17 18.95 -37.47
C LYS A 22 -0.54 20.15 -36.60
N ILE A 23 -1.75 20.63 -36.91
CA ILE A 23 -2.40 21.84 -36.42
C ILE A 23 -2.77 21.72 -34.93
N VAL A 24 -2.36 22.71 -34.14
CA VAL A 24 -2.96 23.04 -32.85
C VAL A 24 -3.91 24.20 -33.09
N VAL A 25 -5.16 24.09 -32.65
CA VAL A 25 -6.15 25.16 -32.77
C VAL A 25 -6.38 25.78 -31.40
N VAL A 26 -6.26 27.10 -31.31
CA VAL A 26 -6.69 27.90 -30.17
C VAL A 26 -8.06 28.49 -30.52
N ILE A 27 -9.08 28.06 -29.79
CA ILE A 27 -10.47 28.50 -29.91
C ILE A 27 -10.66 29.60 -28.88
N THR A 28 -10.89 30.83 -29.34
CA THR A 28 -11.11 32.01 -28.49
C THR A 28 -12.58 32.46 -28.59
N ALA A 29 -12.96 33.43 -27.77
CA ALA A 29 -14.28 34.06 -27.88
C ALA A 29 -14.52 34.78 -29.23
N THR A 30 -13.46 35.16 -29.94
CA THR A 30 -13.53 35.90 -31.22
C THR A 30 -13.36 35.02 -32.45
N GLY A 31 -13.01 33.74 -32.26
CA GLY A 31 -12.89 32.77 -33.34
C GLY A 31 -11.74 31.77 -33.13
N ASN A 32 -11.47 30.97 -34.16
CA ASN A 32 -10.43 29.96 -34.12
C ASN A 32 -9.16 30.49 -34.79
N ARG A 33 -8.00 30.18 -34.22
CA ARG A 33 -6.70 30.45 -34.84
C ARG A 33 -5.75 29.27 -34.68
N VAL A 34 -4.80 29.16 -35.59
CA VAL A 34 -3.72 28.17 -35.48
C VAL A 34 -2.74 28.62 -34.40
N GLY A 35 -2.48 27.75 -33.44
CA GLY A 35 -1.43 27.91 -32.44
C GLY A 35 -0.07 27.56 -33.02
N SER A 36 0.93 28.34 -32.66
CA SER A 36 2.36 28.08 -32.91
C SER A 36 3.16 28.29 -31.63
N ALA A 37 4.41 27.84 -31.58
CA ALA A 37 5.32 28.20 -30.49
C ALA A 37 5.35 29.73 -30.28
N GLY A 38 5.35 30.16 -29.02
CA GLY A 38 5.24 31.56 -28.60
C GLY A 38 3.80 32.11 -28.55
N THR A 39 2.81 31.37 -29.03
CA THR A 39 1.40 31.79 -28.94
C THR A 39 0.97 31.94 -27.49
N LYS A 40 0.53 33.14 -27.12
CA LYS A 40 -0.13 33.41 -25.83
C LYS A 40 -1.54 32.86 -25.84
N ILE A 41 -1.96 32.29 -24.72
CA ILE A 41 -3.28 31.72 -24.49
C ILE A 41 -3.96 32.57 -23.43
N ASP A 42 -5.16 33.07 -23.73
CA ASP A 42 -5.95 33.81 -22.77
C ASP A 42 -6.75 32.85 -21.88
N PHE A 43 -7.01 33.25 -20.64
CA PHE A 43 -7.91 32.48 -19.78
C PHE A 43 -9.33 32.52 -20.35
N GLY A 44 -9.93 31.35 -20.53
CA GLY A 44 -11.16 31.09 -21.28
C GLY A 44 -10.92 30.50 -22.67
N ASP A 45 -9.68 30.50 -23.18
CA ASP A 45 -9.37 29.85 -24.47
C ASP A 45 -9.39 28.32 -24.34
N ARG A 46 -9.81 27.65 -25.42
CA ARG A 46 -9.74 26.20 -25.56
C ARG A 46 -8.65 25.83 -26.55
N ILE A 47 -7.84 24.84 -26.19
CA ILE A 47 -6.75 24.31 -27.00
C ILE A 47 -7.19 22.94 -27.49
N LYS A 48 -7.13 22.74 -28.81
CA LYS A 48 -7.44 21.47 -29.46
C LYS A 48 -6.27 21.00 -30.29
N THR A 49 -5.75 19.81 -29.98
CA THR A 49 -4.67 19.18 -30.75
C THR A 49 -5.24 18.21 -31.79
N GLY A 50 -4.57 18.11 -32.94
CA GLY A 50 -4.88 17.11 -33.95
C GLY A 50 -4.50 15.69 -33.49
N PRO A 51 -4.90 14.65 -34.26
CA PRO A 51 -4.63 13.24 -33.91
C PRO A 51 -3.14 12.83 -33.94
N TYR A 52 -2.26 13.69 -34.43
CA TYR A 52 -0.82 13.48 -34.49
C TYR A 52 -0.07 14.75 -34.09
N ALA A 53 -0.69 15.61 -33.29
CA ALA A 53 -0.06 16.81 -32.76
C ALA A 53 -0.17 16.79 -31.24
N SER A 54 0.87 17.25 -30.58
CA SER A 54 0.86 17.55 -29.15
C SER A 54 1.36 18.97 -28.92
N ALA A 55 0.94 19.58 -27.81
CA ALA A 55 1.28 20.96 -27.49
C ALA A 55 1.80 21.07 -26.07
N LYS A 56 2.99 21.64 -25.91
CA LYS A 56 3.57 21.95 -24.60
C LYS A 56 3.16 23.36 -24.20
N ILE A 57 2.39 23.47 -23.12
CA ILE A 57 1.93 24.74 -22.57
C ILE A 57 2.73 25.06 -21.32
N ARG A 58 3.37 26.23 -21.31
CA ARG A 58 4.11 26.75 -20.16
C ARG A 58 3.32 27.86 -19.49
N TYR A 59 3.06 27.68 -18.20
CA TYR A 59 2.39 28.65 -17.35
C TYR A 59 3.37 29.67 -16.76
N PRO A 60 2.88 30.83 -16.28
CA PRO A 60 3.73 31.89 -15.73
C PRO A 60 4.51 31.49 -14.47
N ASP A 61 4.00 30.53 -13.70
CA ASP A 61 4.66 29.97 -12.52
C ASP A 61 5.75 28.94 -12.88
N GLY A 62 5.93 28.67 -14.17
CA GLY A 62 6.86 27.68 -14.70
C GLY A 62 6.31 26.25 -14.71
N SER A 63 5.07 26.03 -14.27
CA SER A 63 4.38 24.74 -14.46
C SER A 63 4.17 24.47 -15.94
N LYS A 64 4.19 23.20 -16.32
CA LYS A 64 4.06 22.76 -17.71
C LYS A 64 2.94 21.74 -17.84
N LEU A 65 2.10 21.90 -18.85
CA LEU A 65 1.16 20.88 -19.30
C LEU A 65 1.52 20.47 -20.72
N LEU A 66 1.64 19.17 -20.95
CA LEU A 66 1.74 18.61 -22.28
C LEU A 66 0.38 18.02 -22.65
N ILE A 67 -0.23 18.66 -23.64
CA ILE A 67 -1.50 18.27 -24.21
C ILE A 67 -1.19 17.23 -25.29
N GLY A 68 -1.62 15.99 -25.07
CA GLY A 68 -1.39 14.87 -25.96
C GLY A 68 -2.19 14.98 -27.26
N ARG A 69 -2.18 13.89 -28.03
CA ARG A 69 -2.87 13.83 -29.32
C ARG A 69 -4.38 13.82 -29.13
N ALA A 70 -5.09 14.37 -30.13
CA ALA A 70 -6.57 14.40 -30.16
C ALA A 70 -7.21 14.88 -28.84
N THR A 71 -6.60 15.86 -28.18
CA THR A 71 -6.98 16.33 -26.84
C THR A 71 -7.61 17.71 -26.95
N GLU A 72 -8.65 17.95 -26.16
CA GLU A 72 -9.29 19.26 -26.04
C GLU A 72 -9.33 19.71 -24.57
N MET A 73 -8.73 20.87 -24.29
CA MET A 73 -8.56 21.42 -22.95
C MET A 73 -8.84 22.92 -22.92
N GLU A 74 -9.61 23.39 -21.95
CA GLU A 74 -9.81 24.81 -21.66
C GLU A 74 -8.88 25.27 -20.54
N VAL A 75 -8.28 26.45 -20.72
CA VAL A 75 -7.40 27.06 -19.73
C VAL A 75 -8.13 28.18 -19.02
N GLN A 76 -8.20 28.15 -17.70
CA GLN A 76 -8.95 29.09 -16.85
C GLN A 76 -8.10 29.56 -15.67
N GLU A 77 -8.50 30.67 -15.05
CA GLU A 77 -7.92 31.18 -13.82
C GLU A 77 -9.07 31.71 -12.93
N ASN A 78 -8.93 31.60 -11.62
CA ASN A 78 -9.85 32.28 -10.70
C ASN A 78 -9.26 33.59 -10.18
N ALA A 79 -10.07 34.35 -9.45
CA ALA A 79 -9.65 35.61 -8.83
C ALA A 79 -8.51 35.45 -7.79
N SER A 80 -8.24 34.24 -7.28
CA SER A 80 -7.14 33.97 -6.35
C SER A 80 -5.82 33.59 -7.05
N GLY A 81 -5.79 33.57 -8.38
CA GLY A 81 -4.63 33.15 -9.16
C GLY A 81 -4.37 31.64 -9.15
N THR A 82 -5.37 30.85 -8.76
CA THR A 82 -5.35 29.39 -8.95
C THR A 82 -5.63 29.11 -10.42
N GLN A 83 -4.78 28.28 -11.03
CA GLN A 83 -4.90 27.89 -12.42
C GLN A 83 -5.86 26.71 -12.51
N PHE A 84 -6.89 26.84 -13.35
CA PHE A 84 -7.88 25.81 -13.60
C PHE A 84 -7.74 25.32 -15.03
N ASN A 85 -7.81 24.01 -15.23
CA ASN A 85 -7.81 23.44 -16.57
C ASN A 85 -8.95 22.46 -16.70
N GLN A 86 -9.84 22.67 -17.65
CA GLN A 86 -10.95 21.77 -17.92
C GLN A 86 -10.56 20.88 -19.08
N ILE A 87 -10.41 19.57 -18.83
CA ILE A 87 -10.15 18.59 -19.87
C ILE A 87 -11.50 18.08 -20.36
N HIS A 88 -11.74 18.21 -21.67
CA HIS A 88 -12.95 17.72 -22.32
C HIS A 88 -12.77 16.29 -22.83
N SER A 89 -11.59 15.99 -23.39
CA SER A 89 -11.22 14.67 -23.92
C SER A 89 -9.72 14.55 -24.11
N GLY A 90 -9.21 13.32 -24.14
CA GLY A 90 -7.82 13.01 -24.49
C GLY A 90 -6.89 12.84 -23.29
N GLU A 91 -5.61 13.11 -23.48
CA GLU A 91 -4.56 12.84 -22.51
C GLU A 91 -3.72 14.09 -22.23
N VAL A 92 -3.40 14.32 -20.95
CA VAL A 92 -2.55 15.42 -20.51
C VAL A 92 -1.53 14.92 -19.50
N ARG A 93 -0.28 15.30 -19.68
CA ARG A 93 0.77 15.16 -18.66
C ARG A 93 1.06 16.51 -18.04
N GLY A 94 1.08 16.58 -16.71
CA GLY A 94 1.43 17.80 -16.00
C GLY A 94 2.69 17.65 -15.17
N ILE A 95 3.58 18.63 -15.28
CA ILE A 95 4.73 18.82 -14.39
C ILE A 95 4.52 20.16 -13.68
N ILE A 96 4.01 20.09 -12.45
CA ILE A 96 3.62 21.26 -11.68
C ILE A 96 4.76 21.62 -10.74
N LYS A 97 5.24 22.87 -10.79
CA LYS A 97 6.36 23.30 -9.95
C LYS A 97 5.94 23.42 -8.48
N LYS A 98 6.82 22.94 -7.58
CA LYS A 98 6.73 23.24 -6.14
C LYS A 98 7.26 24.67 -5.90
N PRO A 99 6.44 25.62 -5.42
CA PRO A 99 6.97 26.93 -5.05
C PRO A 99 7.97 26.76 -3.90
N LYS A 100 9.15 27.38 -4.00
CA LYS A 100 10.19 27.31 -2.95
C LYS A 100 9.64 27.70 -1.57
N ALA A 101 8.78 28.71 -1.52
CA ALA A 101 8.13 29.17 -0.30
C ALA A 101 7.13 28.16 0.33
N LEU A 102 6.67 27.17 -0.43
CA LEU A 102 5.71 26.15 0.02
C LEU A 102 6.37 24.81 0.36
N GLN A 103 7.69 24.68 0.24
CA GLN A 103 8.41 23.47 0.67
C GLN A 103 8.32 23.25 2.19
N SER A 104 8.10 24.32 2.96
CA SER A 104 8.00 24.27 4.43
C SER A 104 6.57 24.42 4.98
N MET A 105 5.55 24.64 4.14
CA MET A 105 4.17 24.81 4.61
C MET A 105 3.40 23.49 4.63
N PRO A 106 2.51 23.28 5.63
CA PRO A 106 1.63 22.11 5.70
C PRO A 106 0.83 21.89 4.39
N GLN A 107 0.46 20.63 4.13
CA GLN A 107 -0.33 20.24 2.95
C GLN A 107 -1.76 20.81 2.92
N THR A 108 -2.21 21.53 3.96
CA THR A 108 -3.59 22.01 4.12
C THR A 108 -3.92 23.29 3.35
N THR A 109 -2.98 23.86 2.59
CA THR A 109 -3.25 25.04 1.76
C THR A 109 -3.92 24.66 0.44
N ALA A 110 -4.84 25.51 -0.03
CA ALA A 110 -5.60 25.30 -1.25
C ALA A 110 -4.69 24.97 -2.46
N PRO A 111 -5.12 24.06 -3.37
CA PRO A 111 -4.36 23.72 -4.55
C PRO A 111 -4.18 24.95 -5.46
N ARG A 112 -2.98 25.10 -6.02
CA ARG A 112 -2.69 26.18 -6.99
C ARG A 112 -3.00 25.78 -8.43
N PHE A 113 -3.06 24.48 -8.67
CA PHE A 113 -3.37 23.90 -9.97
C PHE A 113 -4.52 22.93 -9.78
N VAL A 114 -5.63 23.19 -10.46
CA VAL A 114 -6.83 22.36 -10.41
C VAL A 114 -7.16 21.89 -11.81
N ILE A 115 -7.38 20.59 -11.97
CA ILE A 115 -7.77 20.00 -13.24
C ILE A 115 -9.17 19.43 -13.07
N ARG A 116 -10.08 19.86 -13.94
CA ARG A 116 -11.49 19.47 -13.92
C ARG A 116 -11.80 18.63 -15.15
N SER A 117 -12.71 17.69 -14.98
CA SER A 117 -13.29 16.88 -16.04
C SER A 117 -14.73 16.54 -15.68
N LYS A 118 -15.44 15.85 -16.57
CA LYS A 118 -16.74 15.27 -16.21
C LYS A 118 -16.62 14.15 -15.16
N ALA A 119 -15.46 13.51 -15.05
CA ALA A 119 -15.27 12.33 -14.19
C ALA A 119 -14.81 12.69 -12.77
N ALA A 120 -13.96 13.71 -12.64
CA ALA A 120 -13.37 14.10 -11.36
C ALA A 120 -12.74 15.50 -11.41
N VAL A 121 -12.45 16.02 -10.22
CA VAL A 121 -11.65 17.23 -10.00
C VAL A 121 -10.37 16.85 -9.25
N MET A 122 -9.23 17.33 -9.73
CA MET A 122 -7.92 17.06 -9.15
C MET A 122 -7.27 18.33 -8.63
N GLY A 123 -6.72 18.27 -7.41
CA GLY A 123 -5.82 19.27 -6.86
C GLY A 123 -4.38 18.81 -6.99
N VAL A 124 -3.54 19.59 -7.67
CA VAL A 124 -2.15 19.24 -7.92
C VAL A 124 -1.21 20.25 -7.25
N ARG A 125 -0.20 19.74 -6.53
CA ARG A 125 0.82 20.56 -5.88
C ARG A 125 2.18 19.90 -6.02
N GLY A 126 2.99 20.37 -6.97
CA GLY A 126 4.37 19.91 -7.06
C GLY A 126 4.48 18.45 -7.48
N THR A 127 4.03 18.11 -8.67
CA THR A 127 3.70 16.73 -9.02
C THR A 127 3.95 16.50 -10.49
N ASP A 128 4.38 15.29 -10.82
CA ASP A 128 4.42 14.75 -12.18
C ASP A 128 3.33 13.69 -12.29
N PHE A 129 2.36 13.90 -13.17
CA PHE A 129 1.22 13.01 -13.33
C PHE A 129 0.78 12.95 -14.80
N VAL A 130 0.13 11.84 -15.14
CA VAL A 130 -0.54 11.64 -16.43
C VAL A 130 -2.02 11.44 -16.17
N TYR A 131 -2.83 12.18 -16.92
CA TYR A 131 -4.28 12.15 -16.86
C TYR A 131 -4.85 11.77 -18.23
N ASN A 132 -5.61 10.68 -18.29
CA ASN A 132 -6.28 10.20 -19.50
C ASN A 132 -7.79 10.25 -19.28
N LEU A 133 -8.53 10.87 -20.19
CA LEU A 133 -10.00 10.94 -20.18
C LEU A 133 -10.58 10.34 -21.45
N GLN A 134 -11.33 9.26 -21.27
CA GLN A 134 -12.15 8.64 -22.31
C GLN A 134 -13.52 9.33 -22.32
N GLU A 135 -13.77 10.18 -23.32
CA GLU A 135 -14.94 11.05 -23.37
C GLU A 135 -16.25 10.23 -23.40
N GLU A 136 -16.29 9.17 -24.21
CA GLU A 136 -17.47 8.33 -24.42
C GLU A 136 -17.89 7.60 -23.14
N ALA A 137 -16.91 7.16 -22.35
CA ALA A 137 -17.14 6.46 -21.08
C ALA A 137 -17.26 7.41 -19.88
N ALA A 138 -16.98 8.70 -20.07
CA ALA A 138 -16.77 9.68 -19.00
C ALA A 138 -15.87 9.12 -17.88
N LYS A 139 -14.83 8.38 -18.28
CA LYS A 139 -13.93 7.65 -17.39
C LYS A 139 -12.54 8.26 -17.45
N ALA A 140 -12.03 8.63 -16.30
CA ALA A 140 -10.70 9.18 -16.13
C ALA A 140 -9.77 8.17 -15.47
N GLN A 141 -8.52 8.14 -15.92
CA GLN A 141 -7.41 7.45 -15.26
C GLN A 141 -6.31 8.46 -14.95
N ILE A 142 -5.83 8.42 -13.72
CA ILE A 142 -4.83 9.35 -13.22
C ILE A 142 -3.68 8.53 -12.67
N HIS A 143 -2.49 8.68 -13.25
CA HIS A 143 -1.26 8.04 -12.81
C HIS A 143 -0.33 9.09 -12.22
N THR A 144 0.03 8.95 -10.94
CA THR A 144 0.98 9.85 -10.29
C THR A 144 2.39 9.25 -10.40
N LEU A 145 3.25 9.90 -11.19
CA LEU A 145 4.63 9.48 -11.43
C LEU A 145 5.57 9.97 -10.31
N ASP A 146 5.32 11.17 -9.81
CA ASP A 146 6.01 11.72 -8.64
C ASP A 146 5.12 12.70 -7.88
N GLY A 147 5.29 12.80 -6.56
CA GLY A 147 4.50 13.68 -5.69
C GLY A 147 3.16 13.08 -5.25
N THR A 148 2.12 13.91 -5.16
CA THR A 148 0.77 13.51 -4.75
C THR A 148 -0.28 14.35 -5.45
N VAL A 149 -1.29 13.69 -6.02
CA VAL A 149 -2.50 14.32 -6.58
C VAL A 149 -3.66 14.05 -5.64
N GLU A 150 -4.42 15.08 -5.27
CA GLU A 150 -5.68 14.91 -4.55
C GLU A 150 -6.83 14.79 -5.54
N VAL A 151 -7.62 13.71 -5.49
CA VAL A 151 -8.72 13.49 -6.43
C VAL A 151 -10.06 13.48 -5.70
N ALA A 152 -10.99 14.31 -6.14
CA ALA A 152 -12.33 14.44 -5.57
C ALA A 152 -13.41 14.38 -6.64
N LYS A 153 -14.66 14.16 -6.22
CA LYS A 153 -15.82 14.16 -7.11
C LYS A 153 -16.08 15.55 -7.70
N ASP A 154 -15.95 16.57 -6.86
CA ASP A 154 -16.17 17.97 -7.22
C ASP A 154 -15.19 18.89 -6.49
N GLU A 155 -15.18 20.15 -6.90
CA GLU A 155 -14.28 21.16 -6.35
C GLU A 155 -14.60 21.50 -4.89
N ALA A 156 -15.87 21.43 -4.47
CA ALA A 156 -16.23 21.73 -3.09
C ALA A 156 -15.63 20.69 -2.14
N ALA A 157 -15.69 19.40 -2.49
CA ALA A 157 -15.05 18.33 -1.74
C ALA A 157 -13.51 18.49 -1.73
N LEU A 158 -12.91 18.80 -2.88
CA LEU A 158 -11.46 19.05 -2.96
C LEU A 158 -11.02 20.19 -2.03
N MET A 159 -11.74 21.31 -2.04
CA MET A 159 -11.41 22.50 -1.25
C MET A 159 -11.65 22.31 0.25
N LYS A 160 -12.48 21.35 0.65
CA LYS A 160 -12.64 20.92 2.05
C LYS A 160 -11.54 19.97 2.52
N GLY A 161 -10.62 19.56 1.63
CA GLY A 161 -9.62 18.54 1.94
C GLY A 161 -10.18 17.12 1.98
N GLU A 162 -11.34 16.89 1.35
CA GLU A 162 -11.96 15.55 1.21
C GLU A 162 -11.43 14.80 -0.03
N GLY A 163 -10.32 15.28 -0.61
CA GLY A 163 -9.64 14.61 -1.71
C GLY A 163 -9.08 13.24 -1.29
N ILE A 164 -9.07 12.31 -2.24
CA ILE A 164 -8.39 11.02 -2.11
C ILE A 164 -6.96 11.20 -2.62
N PRO A 165 -5.93 11.04 -1.76
CA PRO A 165 -4.55 11.21 -2.18
C PRO A 165 -4.07 10.05 -3.03
N VAL A 166 -3.58 10.37 -4.23
CA VAL A 166 -2.93 9.45 -5.17
C VAL A 166 -1.44 9.75 -5.15
N ARG A 167 -0.69 8.93 -4.44
CA ARG A 167 0.76 9.13 -4.26
C ARG A 167 1.54 8.58 -5.45
N LYS A 168 2.84 8.86 -5.46
CA LYS A 168 3.82 8.26 -6.37
C LYS A 168 3.59 6.75 -6.57
N ASP A 169 3.70 6.31 -7.83
CA ASP A 169 3.52 4.94 -8.30
C ASP A 169 2.12 4.36 -8.01
N GLN A 170 1.15 5.24 -7.78
CA GLN A 170 -0.27 4.89 -7.71
C GLN A 170 -1.05 5.49 -8.86
N PHE A 171 -2.10 4.78 -9.24
CA PHE A 171 -3.11 5.28 -10.14
C PHE A 171 -4.48 5.18 -9.49
N ILE A 172 -5.40 6.02 -9.93
CA ILE A 172 -6.80 5.98 -9.53
C ILE A 172 -7.65 6.08 -10.79
N THR A 173 -8.82 5.45 -10.75
CA THR A 173 -9.86 5.65 -11.76
C THR A 173 -10.95 6.53 -11.17
N ALA A 174 -11.60 7.32 -12.00
CA ALA A 174 -12.83 8.03 -11.65
C ALA A 174 -13.84 8.00 -12.81
N ASP A 175 -15.11 8.06 -12.46
CA ASP A 175 -16.22 8.30 -13.38
C ASP A 175 -17.18 9.32 -12.75
N GLN A 176 -18.22 9.73 -13.48
CA GLN A 176 -19.20 10.73 -13.01
C GLN A 176 -19.85 10.40 -11.66
N ASN A 177 -19.90 9.12 -11.29
CA ASN A 177 -20.58 8.65 -10.10
C ASN A 177 -19.61 8.43 -8.94
N LYS A 178 -18.37 8.02 -9.23
CA LYS A 178 -17.46 7.49 -8.23
C LYS A 178 -15.98 7.78 -8.53
N VAL A 179 -15.27 8.19 -7.48
CA VAL A 179 -13.81 8.12 -7.40
C VAL A 179 -13.44 6.80 -6.72
N TYR A 180 -12.62 5.98 -7.38
CA TYR A 180 -12.25 4.64 -6.90
C TYR A 180 -11.10 4.72 -5.88
N VAL A 181 -10.71 3.58 -5.30
CA VAL A 181 -9.57 3.55 -4.36
C VAL A 181 -8.27 3.55 -5.18
N PRO A 182 -7.21 4.28 -4.77
CA PRO A 182 -5.93 4.25 -5.46
C PRO A 182 -5.28 2.86 -5.41
N GLU A 183 -4.72 2.43 -6.53
CA GLU A 183 -4.02 1.16 -6.71
C GLU A 183 -2.56 1.42 -7.11
N LYS A 184 -1.66 0.48 -6.81
CA LYS A 184 -0.28 0.57 -7.33
C LYS A 184 -0.26 0.13 -8.79
N PHE A 185 0.62 0.74 -9.59
CA PHE A 185 0.92 0.26 -10.93
C PHE A 185 2.41 -0.03 -11.09
N ASP A 186 2.74 -0.88 -12.06
CA ASP A 186 4.12 -1.09 -12.50
C ASP A 186 4.54 0.11 -13.35
N ARG A 187 5.37 0.98 -12.75
CA ARG A 187 5.82 2.21 -13.41
C ARG A 187 6.68 1.96 -14.63
N GLU A 188 7.55 0.95 -14.62
CA GLU A 188 8.41 0.67 -15.76
C GLU A 188 7.58 0.20 -16.96
N ALA A 189 6.66 -0.74 -16.71
CA ALA A 189 5.73 -1.22 -17.73
C ALA A 189 4.84 -0.09 -18.26
N TYR A 190 4.32 0.77 -17.37
CA TYR A 190 3.52 1.94 -17.76
C TYR A 190 4.31 2.92 -18.61
N MET A 191 5.52 3.31 -18.20
CA MET A 191 6.36 4.23 -18.95
C MET A 191 6.73 3.67 -20.32
N LYS A 192 6.99 2.36 -20.43
CA LYS A 192 7.23 1.70 -21.71
C LYS A 192 6.03 1.82 -22.66
N ASN A 193 4.82 1.63 -22.15
CA ASN A 193 3.60 1.81 -22.93
C ASN A 193 3.39 3.28 -23.31
N LEU A 194 3.64 4.21 -22.38
CA LEU A 194 3.51 5.64 -22.61
C LEU A 194 4.46 6.14 -23.70
N VAL A 195 5.71 5.66 -23.73
CA VAL A 195 6.66 5.97 -24.82
C VAL A 195 6.12 5.54 -26.19
N GLN A 196 5.39 4.41 -26.25
CA GLN A 196 4.86 3.89 -27.50
C GLN A 196 3.64 4.70 -27.98
N SER A 197 2.76 5.12 -27.08
CA SER A 197 1.55 5.87 -27.43
C SER A 197 1.83 7.36 -27.62
N GLU A 198 2.60 7.96 -26.71
CA GLU A 198 2.86 9.40 -26.58
C GLU A 198 4.37 9.66 -26.34
N PRO A 199 5.26 9.40 -27.33
CA PRO A 199 6.71 9.58 -27.17
C PRO A 199 7.12 10.98 -26.69
N GLU A 200 6.39 12.01 -27.11
CA GLU A 200 6.54 13.40 -26.66
C GLU A 200 6.47 13.57 -25.13
N PHE A 201 5.72 12.71 -24.42
CA PHE A 201 5.56 12.80 -22.98
C PHE A 201 6.86 12.49 -22.26
N VAL A 202 7.68 11.58 -22.80
CA VAL A 202 8.92 11.15 -22.15
C VAL A 202 10.10 12.06 -22.49
N GLU A 203 10.12 12.63 -23.69
CA GLU A 203 11.12 13.64 -24.07
C GLU A 203 11.05 14.90 -23.21
N LEU A 204 9.86 15.24 -22.71
CA LEU A 204 9.68 16.42 -21.86
C LEU A 204 10.49 16.33 -20.56
N ILE A 205 10.57 15.16 -19.93
CA ILE A 205 11.36 14.99 -18.69
C ILE A 205 12.85 15.18 -18.97
N LYS A 206 13.35 14.53 -20.03
CA LYS A 206 14.81 14.48 -20.33
C LYS A 206 15.43 15.87 -20.49
N ASN A 207 14.63 16.82 -20.97
CA ASN A 207 15.09 18.17 -21.31
C ASN A 207 14.71 19.23 -20.26
N ASP A 208 14.01 18.84 -19.19
CA ASP A 208 13.55 19.79 -18.17
C ASP A 208 14.40 19.67 -16.90
N PRO A 209 15.34 20.62 -16.65
CA PRO A 209 16.18 20.58 -15.46
C PRO A 209 15.38 20.78 -14.16
N ASP A 210 14.13 21.24 -14.25
CA ASP A 210 13.23 21.34 -13.09
C ASP A 210 12.37 20.07 -12.90
N ALA A 211 12.32 19.17 -13.88
CA ALA A 211 11.64 17.88 -13.77
C ALA A 211 12.49 16.85 -13.02
N VAL A 212 13.31 17.30 -12.06
CA VAL A 212 14.12 16.45 -11.18
C VAL A 212 13.17 15.50 -10.47
N SER A 213 13.00 14.31 -11.03
CA SER A 213 12.57 13.16 -10.27
C SER A 213 13.65 12.97 -9.23
N ASP A 214 13.31 13.11 -7.96
CA ASP A 214 14.19 12.73 -6.85
C ASP A 214 14.73 11.27 -7.01
N ASP A 215 14.20 10.49 -7.97
CA ASP A 215 14.65 9.17 -8.41
C ASP A 215 16.16 9.05 -8.71
N GLU A 216 16.85 10.06 -9.26
CA GLU A 216 18.31 9.93 -9.47
C GLU A 216 19.12 9.89 -8.16
N ASN A 217 18.50 10.24 -7.03
CA ASN A 217 19.09 10.13 -5.69
C ASN A 217 18.31 9.21 -4.75
N LEU A 218 17.32 8.47 -5.25
CA LEU A 218 16.73 7.37 -4.49
C LEU A 218 17.70 6.19 -4.52
N GLN A 219 18.73 6.28 -3.66
CA GLN A 219 19.19 5.07 -3.02
C GLN A 219 17.94 4.32 -2.54
N PRO A 220 17.79 3.02 -2.83
CA PRO A 220 16.61 2.25 -2.41
C PRO A 220 16.32 2.61 -0.97
N GLU A 221 15.09 3.11 -0.71
CA GLU A 221 14.69 3.60 0.61
C GLU A 221 15.23 2.59 1.62
N PRO A 222 16.18 2.97 2.49
CA PRO A 222 16.98 2.00 3.22
C PRO A 222 16.02 1.05 3.90
N GLU A 223 16.08 -0.24 3.53
CA GLU A 223 15.13 -1.25 4.00
C GLU A 223 14.95 -1.03 5.49
N LYS A 224 13.73 -0.65 5.91
CA LYS A 224 13.49 -0.33 7.32
C LYS A 224 14.00 -1.52 8.13
N PRO A 225 14.97 -1.32 9.04
CA PRO A 225 15.56 -2.43 9.75
C PRO A 225 14.44 -3.16 10.46
N LEU A 226 14.36 -4.46 10.21
CA LEU A 226 13.30 -5.29 10.74
C LEU A 226 13.24 -5.12 12.27
N PRO A 227 12.03 -4.98 12.85
CA PRO A 227 11.91 -4.65 14.26
C PRO A 227 12.61 -5.71 15.10
N ARG A 228 13.42 -5.26 16.06
CA ARG A 228 14.17 -6.18 16.94
C ARG A 228 13.24 -6.98 17.85
N TRP A 229 12.06 -6.44 18.16
CA TRP A 229 11.09 -7.02 19.08
C TRP A 229 9.70 -6.99 18.46
N ARG A 230 8.92 -8.05 18.70
CA ARG A 230 7.49 -8.15 18.40
C ARG A 230 6.79 -8.77 19.59
N LEU A 231 6.13 -7.93 20.39
CA LEU A 231 5.49 -8.40 21.60
C LEU A 231 4.08 -8.92 21.30
N LEU A 232 3.28 -8.22 20.51
CA LEU A 232 1.85 -8.52 20.28
C LEU A 232 1.62 -9.49 19.11
N VAL A 233 2.23 -10.66 19.19
CA VAL A 233 2.03 -11.73 18.21
C VAL A 233 1.12 -12.79 18.78
N PHE A 234 0.03 -13.09 18.08
CA PHE A 234 -0.93 -14.11 18.46
C PHE A 234 -1.07 -15.17 17.38
N GLN A 235 -1.39 -16.40 17.74
CA GLN A 235 -1.62 -17.49 16.80
C GLN A 235 -2.91 -18.23 17.11
N VAL A 236 -3.51 -18.75 16.04
CA VAL A 236 -4.62 -19.70 16.12
C VAL A 236 -4.22 -20.94 15.36
N ASN A 237 -4.29 -22.09 16.01
CA ASN A 237 -3.83 -23.37 15.47
C ASN A 237 -4.97 -24.40 15.52
N ALA A 238 -5.06 -25.25 14.50
CA ALA A 238 -5.73 -26.54 14.60
C ALA A 238 -4.68 -27.60 14.97
N MET A 239 -5.02 -28.49 15.89
CA MET A 239 -4.10 -29.46 16.47
C MET A 239 -4.71 -30.85 16.52
N ALA A 240 -3.88 -31.86 16.22
CA ALA A 240 -4.16 -33.27 16.42
C ALA A 240 -3.12 -33.84 17.40
N VAL A 241 -3.59 -34.38 18.53
CA VAL A 241 -2.76 -35.01 19.56
C VAL A 241 -3.00 -36.51 19.51
N LYS A 242 -1.96 -37.30 19.27
CA LYS A 242 -1.99 -38.77 19.25
C LYS A 242 -1.31 -39.30 20.51
N GLN A 243 -2.05 -40.07 21.29
CA GLN A 243 -1.54 -40.74 22.49
C GLN A 243 -1.29 -42.22 22.17
N SER A 244 -0.09 -42.71 22.52
CA SER A 244 0.31 -44.11 22.42
C SER A 244 0.38 -44.75 23.81
N GLY A 245 0.09 -46.05 23.92
CA GLY A 245 0.09 -46.81 25.19
C GLY A 245 -1.08 -47.78 25.30
N GLU A 246 -1.42 -48.19 26.53
CA GLU A 246 -2.49 -49.18 26.81
C GLU A 246 -3.87 -48.77 26.28
N ASN A 247 -4.11 -47.47 26.08
CA ASN A 247 -5.36 -46.93 25.54
C ASN A 247 -5.05 -45.86 24.49
N PRO A 248 -4.71 -46.26 23.24
CA PRO A 248 -4.36 -45.31 22.20
C PRO A 248 -5.57 -44.45 21.81
N GLY A 249 -5.31 -43.17 21.55
CA GLY A 249 -6.35 -42.20 21.24
C GLY A 249 -5.84 -41.01 20.45
N SER A 250 -6.76 -40.32 19.79
CA SER A 250 -6.48 -39.06 19.12
C SER A 250 -7.47 -38.00 19.56
N VAL A 251 -6.98 -36.79 19.82
CA VAL A 251 -7.78 -35.63 20.19
C VAL A 251 -7.52 -34.53 19.18
N TYR A 252 -8.59 -33.92 18.66
CA TYR A 252 -8.52 -32.76 17.77
C TYR A 252 -9.01 -31.54 18.52
N THR A 253 -8.27 -30.44 18.43
CA THR A 253 -8.64 -29.20 19.11
C THR A 253 -8.09 -27.97 18.41
N THR A 254 -8.45 -26.80 18.93
CA THR A 254 -7.93 -25.51 18.53
C THR A 254 -7.15 -24.87 19.68
N GLU A 255 -6.07 -24.21 19.35
CA GLU A 255 -5.22 -23.49 20.31
C GLU A 255 -5.19 -22.01 19.96
N ILE A 256 -5.26 -21.17 20.99
CA ILE A 256 -4.94 -19.75 20.90
C ILE A 256 -3.66 -19.52 21.70
N SER A 257 -2.65 -18.88 21.10
CA SER A 257 -1.37 -18.62 21.77
C SER A 257 -0.81 -17.23 21.58
N PHE A 258 -0.09 -16.78 22.60
CA PHE A 258 0.73 -15.58 22.61
C PHE A 258 2.18 -15.95 22.31
N ASN A 259 2.80 -15.29 21.32
CA ASN A 259 4.05 -15.73 20.71
C ASN A 259 5.09 -14.61 20.54
N PRO A 260 5.52 -13.94 21.64
CA PRO A 260 6.43 -12.83 21.55
C PRO A 260 7.74 -13.26 20.88
N TRP A 261 8.29 -12.41 20.03
CA TRP A 261 9.46 -12.72 19.22
C TRP A 261 10.51 -11.63 19.35
N ILE A 262 11.78 -12.05 19.39
CA ILE A 262 12.94 -11.17 19.40
C ILE A 262 13.94 -11.65 18.36
N ARG A 263 14.47 -10.71 17.57
CA ARG A 263 15.65 -10.96 16.73
C ARG A 263 16.91 -10.92 17.58
N VAL A 264 17.72 -11.96 17.50
CA VAL A 264 19.03 -11.99 18.17
C VAL A 264 20.09 -11.38 17.24
N PHE A 265 20.31 -11.98 16.06
CA PHE A 265 21.22 -11.47 15.03
C PHE A 265 20.89 -12.09 13.66
N GLY A 266 21.07 -11.34 12.57
CA GLY A 266 20.86 -11.82 11.21
C GLY A 266 19.50 -12.55 11.04
N PRO A 267 19.50 -13.79 10.51
CA PRO A 267 18.28 -14.58 10.34
C PRO A 267 17.80 -15.29 11.62
N PHE A 268 18.52 -15.14 12.74
CA PHE A 268 18.24 -15.85 13.99
C PHE A 268 17.39 -15.03 14.97
N GLY A 269 16.40 -15.68 15.57
CA GLY A 269 15.52 -15.12 16.59
C GLY A 269 15.18 -16.12 17.69
N LEU A 270 14.52 -15.61 18.73
CA LEU A 270 13.88 -16.42 19.77
C LEU A 270 12.39 -16.09 19.78
N ARG A 271 11.56 -17.12 19.93
CA ARG A 271 10.11 -17.00 20.04
C ARG A 271 9.65 -17.63 21.35
N GLY A 272 8.98 -16.85 22.19
CA GLY A 272 8.19 -17.41 23.29
C GLY A 272 6.90 -18.02 22.73
N HIS A 273 6.36 -19.01 23.41
CA HIS A 273 5.10 -19.64 23.07
C HIS A 273 4.29 -19.87 24.34
N PHE A 274 3.05 -19.37 24.38
CA PHE A 274 2.14 -19.54 25.50
C PHE A 274 0.73 -19.80 24.97
N GLY A 275 0.33 -21.06 24.95
CA GLY A 275 -0.91 -21.53 24.37
C GLY A 275 -1.92 -22.02 25.40
N VAL A 276 -3.20 -21.84 25.09
CA VAL A 276 -4.31 -22.43 25.84
C VAL A 276 -5.24 -23.13 24.86
N PHE A 277 -5.62 -24.36 25.20
CA PHE A 277 -6.54 -25.14 24.37
C PHE A 277 -7.45 -26.06 25.18
N PRO A 278 -8.75 -26.14 24.84
CA PRO A 278 -9.64 -27.11 25.41
C PRO A 278 -9.33 -28.51 24.86
N LEU A 279 -9.58 -29.55 25.63
CA LEU A 279 -9.46 -30.94 25.22
C LEU A 279 -10.70 -31.70 25.65
N LYS A 280 -11.10 -32.68 24.84
CA LYS A 280 -12.23 -33.56 25.14
C LYS A 280 -11.73 -35.00 25.23
N GLY A 281 -11.78 -35.57 26.43
CA GLY A 281 -11.37 -36.95 26.69
C GLY A 281 -12.29 -37.97 26.00
N LYS A 282 -11.69 -38.99 25.36
CA LYS A 282 -12.41 -40.01 24.58
C LYS A 282 -13.26 -40.96 25.44
N LEU A 283 -12.84 -41.24 26.67
CA LEU A 283 -13.42 -42.31 27.50
C LEU A 283 -14.61 -41.88 28.39
N LYS A 284 -14.76 -40.58 28.67
CA LYS A 284 -15.81 -40.08 29.58
C LYS A 284 -16.50 -38.79 29.13
N GLY A 285 -16.08 -38.21 27.99
CA GLY A 285 -16.59 -36.91 27.55
C GLY A 285 -16.10 -35.74 28.40
N ASP A 286 -15.19 -35.99 29.34
CA ASP A 286 -14.58 -34.99 30.21
C ASP A 286 -13.94 -33.87 29.38
N ARG A 287 -14.17 -32.64 29.81
CA ARG A 287 -13.58 -31.44 29.20
C ARG A 287 -12.54 -30.90 30.16
N PHE A 288 -11.33 -30.73 29.66
CA PHE A 288 -10.24 -30.12 30.41
C PHE A 288 -9.53 -29.10 29.55
N THR A 289 -8.75 -28.24 30.19
CA THR A 289 -7.99 -27.19 29.51
C THR A 289 -6.51 -27.51 29.67
N ALA A 290 -5.76 -27.50 28.58
CA ALA A 290 -4.31 -27.56 28.64
C ALA A 290 -3.71 -26.15 28.46
N ILE A 291 -2.62 -25.92 29.18
CA ILE A 291 -1.74 -24.78 29.00
C ILE A 291 -0.41 -25.32 28.49
N GLU A 292 0.10 -24.72 27.41
CA GLU A 292 1.40 -25.02 26.83
C GLU A 292 2.30 -23.79 26.91
N GLY A 293 3.57 -24.01 27.26
CA GLY A 293 4.57 -22.96 27.34
C GLY A 293 5.89 -23.45 26.75
N GLY A 294 6.57 -22.61 25.98
CA GLY A 294 7.86 -22.97 25.37
C GLY A 294 8.68 -21.78 24.89
N VAL A 295 9.93 -22.07 24.52
CA VAL A 295 10.85 -21.11 23.90
C VAL A 295 11.49 -21.77 22.70
N LEU A 296 11.34 -21.19 21.51
CA LEU A 296 11.85 -21.73 20.27
C LEU A 296 12.95 -20.84 19.69
N ALA A 297 14.07 -21.44 19.29
CA ALA A 297 15.03 -20.80 18.41
C ALA A 297 14.46 -20.76 16.99
N THR A 298 14.54 -19.60 16.33
CA THR A 298 13.99 -19.37 14.99
C THR A 298 15.12 -19.08 14.01
N LEU A 299 15.09 -19.72 12.85
CA LEU A 299 15.91 -19.40 11.69
C LEU A 299 15.00 -18.95 10.53
N THR A 300 15.19 -17.74 10.01
CA THR A 300 14.43 -17.21 8.87
C THR A 300 15.30 -17.14 7.62
N LEU A 301 14.96 -17.92 6.59
CA LEU A 301 15.64 -17.97 5.31
C LEU A 301 14.90 -17.12 4.27
N PHE A 302 15.65 -16.32 3.50
CA PHE A 302 15.13 -15.47 2.42
C PHE A 302 13.99 -14.53 2.86
N ASN A 303 13.96 -14.14 4.13
CA ASN A 303 12.90 -13.33 4.76
C ASN A 303 11.47 -13.91 4.66
N LYS A 304 11.31 -15.15 4.17
CA LYS A 304 10.00 -15.76 3.88
C LYS A 304 9.82 -17.14 4.50
N VAL A 305 10.85 -17.98 4.48
CA VAL A 305 10.75 -19.33 5.04
C VAL A 305 11.33 -19.32 6.44
N PHE A 306 10.71 -20.04 7.38
CA PHE A 306 11.29 -20.15 8.71
C PHE A 306 11.24 -21.58 9.24
N ALA A 307 12.18 -21.90 10.13
CA ALA A 307 12.21 -23.10 10.93
C ALA A 307 12.38 -22.72 12.41
N GLU A 308 11.68 -23.40 13.30
CA GLU A 308 11.74 -23.19 14.74
C GLU A 308 11.96 -24.50 15.47
N VAL A 309 12.78 -24.49 16.52
CA VAL A 309 12.97 -25.64 17.39
C VAL A 309 13.20 -25.19 18.83
N GLY A 310 12.62 -25.89 19.81
CA GLY A 310 12.95 -25.63 21.19
C GLY A 310 12.18 -26.45 22.22
N PRO A 311 12.53 -26.30 23.51
CA PRO A 311 11.83 -26.96 24.59
C PRO A 311 10.48 -26.31 24.88
N GLY A 312 9.54 -27.14 25.30
CA GLY A 312 8.25 -26.74 25.82
C GLY A 312 7.82 -27.60 27.01
N SER A 313 6.71 -27.23 27.62
CA SER A 313 6.02 -27.99 28.65
C SER A 313 4.52 -27.79 28.50
N GLN A 314 3.75 -28.75 29.00
CA GLN A 314 2.30 -28.73 28.93
C GLN A 314 1.71 -29.23 30.25
N VAL A 315 0.70 -28.53 30.73
CA VAL A 315 -0.02 -28.84 31.96
C VAL A 315 -1.50 -29.01 31.64
N TRP A 316 -2.08 -30.12 32.10
CA TRP A 316 -3.47 -30.48 31.81
C TRP A 316 -4.31 -30.20 33.06
N LEU A 317 -5.09 -29.12 33.04
CA LEU A 317 -5.89 -28.67 34.18
C LEU A 317 -7.05 -29.65 34.42
N GLY A 318 -7.09 -30.28 35.59
CA GLY A 318 -8.13 -31.24 35.99
C GLY A 318 -7.63 -32.66 36.22
N GLU A 319 -6.59 -33.11 35.51
CA GLU A 319 -6.08 -34.49 35.62
C GLU A 319 -4.80 -34.63 36.47
N ARG A 320 -4.30 -33.54 37.09
CA ARG A 320 -2.98 -33.48 37.77
C ARG A 320 -1.87 -34.13 36.92
N SER A 321 -1.93 -33.91 35.60
CA SER A 321 -0.99 -34.46 34.62
C SER A 321 -0.12 -33.34 34.06
N SER A 322 1.19 -33.58 34.04
CA SER A 322 2.19 -32.71 33.44
C SER A 322 3.17 -33.56 32.61
N ASN A 323 3.77 -32.97 31.59
CA ASN A 323 4.87 -33.59 30.88
C ASN A 323 6.22 -33.24 31.56
N ASN A 324 7.24 -34.08 31.31
CA ASN A 324 8.61 -33.86 31.79
C ASN A 324 9.44 -33.03 30.79
N GLY A 325 8.78 -32.23 29.96
CA GLY A 325 9.39 -31.53 28.83
C GLY A 325 8.94 -32.10 27.49
N MET A 326 8.86 -31.22 26.52
CA MET A 326 8.45 -31.45 25.14
C MET A 326 9.47 -30.81 24.20
N ILE A 327 9.71 -31.43 23.05
CA ILE A 327 10.45 -30.79 21.95
C ILE A 327 9.43 -30.34 20.92
N LEU A 328 9.45 -29.05 20.58
CA LEU A 328 8.63 -28.43 19.56
C LEU A 328 9.47 -28.14 18.31
N ILE A 329 8.96 -28.50 17.14
CA ILE A 329 9.57 -28.19 15.84
C ILE A 329 8.51 -27.60 14.93
N ASN A 330 8.74 -26.38 14.42
CA ASN A 330 7.84 -25.74 13.46
C ASN A 330 8.59 -25.42 12.16
N ALA A 331 7.87 -25.43 11.04
CA ALA A 331 8.33 -24.86 9.79
C ALA A 331 7.17 -24.14 9.09
N GLY A 332 7.47 -23.07 8.36
CA GLY A 332 6.40 -22.29 7.75
C GLY A 332 6.85 -21.20 6.81
N TRP A 333 5.84 -20.44 6.37
CA TRP A 333 5.99 -19.32 5.46
C TRP A 333 5.51 -18.03 6.13
N LYS A 334 6.25 -16.95 5.89
CA LYS A 334 6.01 -15.60 6.38
C LYS A 334 5.62 -14.69 5.22
N PHE A 335 4.53 -13.95 5.38
CA PHE A 335 3.96 -13.13 4.30
C PHE A 335 4.42 -11.69 4.37
N SER A 336 4.47 -11.12 5.57
CA SER A 336 4.84 -9.73 5.76
C SER A 336 5.43 -9.51 7.14
N ASP A 337 6.30 -8.51 7.24
CA ASP A 337 6.84 -8.01 8.49
C ASP A 337 5.93 -7.00 9.19
N TYR A 338 4.95 -6.46 8.45
CA TYR A 338 4.06 -5.39 8.89
C TYR A 338 2.58 -5.66 8.57
N GLY A 339 2.28 -6.83 8.00
CA GLY A 339 0.91 -7.25 7.69
C GLY A 339 0.20 -7.87 8.88
N PHE A 340 -1.13 -7.82 8.86
CA PHE A 340 -1.98 -8.44 9.88
C PHE A 340 -1.74 -9.95 9.99
N ILE A 341 -1.64 -10.65 8.85
CA ILE A 341 -1.24 -12.06 8.79
C ILE A 341 0.28 -12.11 8.68
N GLU A 342 0.93 -12.61 9.74
CA GLU A 342 2.38 -12.75 9.80
C GLU A 342 2.82 -14.01 9.05
N ARG A 343 2.19 -15.17 9.37
CA ARG A 343 2.71 -16.47 8.97
C ARG A 343 1.67 -17.59 8.88
N VAL A 344 2.00 -18.63 8.13
CA VAL A 344 1.38 -19.96 8.19
C VAL A 344 2.44 -20.99 8.55
N PHE A 345 2.09 -22.02 9.31
CA PHE A 345 3.06 -23.03 9.74
C PHE A 345 2.46 -24.41 9.97
N VAL A 346 3.35 -25.39 9.94
CA VAL A 346 3.13 -26.75 10.42
C VAL A 346 4.10 -27.03 11.56
N GLY A 347 3.63 -27.71 12.59
CA GLY A 347 4.40 -28.00 13.80
C GLY A 347 4.25 -29.45 14.24
N VAL A 348 5.31 -30.01 14.81
CA VAL A 348 5.27 -31.30 15.48
C VAL A 348 5.86 -31.19 16.88
N GLY A 349 5.26 -31.91 17.82
CA GLY A 349 5.70 -32.01 19.20
C GLY A 349 5.77 -33.47 19.65
N HIS A 350 6.72 -33.80 20.52
CA HIS A 350 6.79 -35.11 21.16
C HIS A 350 7.13 -34.97 22.64
N TYR A 351 6.41 -35.70 23.50
CA TYR A 351 6.71 -35.76 24.92
C TYR A 351 6.22 -37.05 25.60
N GLN A 352 6.72 -37.27 26.82
CA GLN A 352 6.22 -38.29 27.73
C GLN A 352 5.32 -37.64 28.78
N GLN A 353 4.08 -38.11 28.87
CA GLN A 353 3.08 -37.66 29.81
C GLN A 353 3.03 -38.59 31.01
N ASN A 354 3.20 -38.04 32.22
CA ASN A 354 3.00 -38.80 33.45
C ASN A 354 1.58 -38.60 33.94
N TYR A 355 0.75 -39.62 33.80
CA TYR A 355 -0.62 -39.61 34.30
C TYR A 355 -0.65 -40.21 35.71
N ARG A 356 -1.22 -39.48 36.68
CA ARG A 356 -1.48 -39.99 38.04
C ARG A 356 -2.97 -40.24 38.22
N GLY A 357 -3.37 -41.49 38.09
CA GLY A 357 -4.74 -41.92 38.39
C GLY A 357 -4.90 -42.22 39.87
N VAL A 358 -5.96 -41.69 40.49
CA VAL A 358 -6.42 -42.14 41.82
C VAL A 358 -7.50 -43.18 41.59
N SER A 359 -7.30 -44.41 42.08
CA SER A 359 -8.34 -45.44 42.01
C SER A 359 -9.55 -45.06 42.86
N ASN A 360 -10.76 -45.49 42.48
CA ASN A 360 -12.02 -45.18 43.18
C ASN A 360 -12.03 -45.59 44.67
N ASN A 361 -11.13 -46.48 45.09
CA ASN A 361 -11.01 -46.91 46.49
C ASN A 361 -10.02 -46.06 47.30
N GLY A 362 -9.44 -45.00 46.71
CA GLY A 362 -8.55 -44.04 47.40
C GLY A 362 -7.20 -44.58 47.86
N MET A 363 -6.96 -45.90 47.77
CA MET A 363 -5.79 -46.57 48.37
C MET A 363 -4.63 -46.84 47.41
N SER A 364 -4.75 -46.54 46.11
CA SER A 364 -3.67 -46.72 45.14
C SER A 364 -3.57 -45.56 44.17
N ILE A 365 -2.36 -45.01 44.04
CA ILE A 365 -1.95 -44.06 43.00
C ILE A 365 -1.24 -44.88 41.94
N THR A 366 -1.86 -45.03 40.77
CA THR A 366 -1.18 -45.66 39.64
C THR A 366 -0.60 -44.56 38.75
N THR A 367 0.70 -44.65 38.49
CA THR A 367 1.39 -43.75 37.56
C THR A 367 1.57 -44.47 36.24
N TYR A 368 1.03 -43.90 35.17
CA TYR A 368 1.23 -44.41 33.81
C TYR A 368 2.02 -43.40 33.01
N GLN A 369 2.99 -43.88 32.23
CA GLN A 369 3.69 -43.06 31.24
C GLN A 369 3.05 -43.30 29.87
N ARG A 370 2.75 -42.21 29.17
CA ARG A 370 2.24 -42.25 27.79
C ARG A 370 3.12 -41.41 26.90
N SER A 371 3.42 -41.93 25.72
CA SER A 371 4.04 -41.15 24.68
C SER A 371 2.97 -40.37 23.93
N VAL A 372 3.19 -39.07 23.75
CA VAL A 372 2.27 -38.17 23.08
C VAL A 372 2.99 -37.51 21.91
N ASP A 373 2.41 -37.68 20.73
CA ASP A 373 2.80 -37.00 19.50
C ASP A 373 1.77 -35.93 19.17
N GLU A 374 2.24 -34.76 18.79
CA GLU A 374 1.42 -33.59 18.52
C GLU A 374 1.69 -33.08 17.12
N PHE A 375 0.62 -32.74 16.41
CA PHE A 375 0.69 -32.14 15.08
C PHE A 375 -0.16 -30.87 15.06
N LYS A 376 0.43 -29.76 14.61
CA LYS A 376 -0.21 -28.43 14.53
C LYS A 376 -0.18 -27.91 13.11
N VAL A 377 -1.26 -27.22 12.73
CA VAL A 377 -1.30 -26.31 11.59
C VAL A 377 -1.87 -24.99 12.07
N GLY A 378 -1.17 -23.88 11.84
CA GLY A 378 -1.58 -22.61 12.42
C GLY A 378 -1.31 -21.39 11.56
N ILE A 379 -1.99 -20.30 11.93
CA ILE A 379 -1.86 -18.97 11.34
C ILE A 379 -1.47 -18.00 12.45
N GLY A 380 -0.45 -17.19 12.21
CA GLY A 380 0.01 -16.13 13.11
C GLY A 380 -0.40 -14.74 12.65
N PHE A 381 -0.76 -13.92 13.62
CA PHE A 381 -1.23 -12.55 13.47
C PHE A 381 -0.34 -11.60 14.26
N HIS A 382 -0.08 -10.42 13.70
CA HIS A 382 0.63 -9.33 14.36
C HIS A 382 -0.31 -8.13 14.49
N PHE A 383 -0.42 -7.61 15.71
CA PHE A 383 -1.28 -6.47 16.05
C PHE A 383 -0.47 -5.20 16.32
#